data_AF-A0A7L0ICM9-F1
#
_entry.id   AF-A0A7L0ICM9-F1
#
_cell.length_a   1.000
_cell.length_b   1.000
_cell.length_c   1.000
_cell.angle_alpha   90.00
_cell.angle_beta   90.00
_cell.angle_gamma   90.00
#
_symmetry.space_group_name_H-M   'P 1'
#
loop_
_entity.id
_entity.type
_entity.pdbx_description
1 polymer ?
#
loop_
_entity_poly.entity_id
_entity_poly.type
_entity_poly.pdbx_seq_one_letter_code
_entity_poly.pdbx_strand_id
1 'polypeptide(L)'
;TCFNSAELTEDQLLLLLVSLEEKIMPQQLKLVMSILEHDIEKERSFRVDARLLSFSQEKEQELTLAMIEMSGATLQKDGSVICKEDAFLAIAALCVSLYILNFLS
;
A
#
# COMPACT_ATOMS: atom_id res chain seq x y z
N THR A 1 6.17 0.87 -23.89
CA THR A 1 5.45 -0.20 -23.19
C THR A 1 4.44 0.45 -22.28
N CYS A 2 3.16 0.39 -22.62
CA CYS A 2 2.11 0.82 -21.72
C CYS A 2 2.11 -0.18 -20.56
N PHE A 3 2.61 0.22 -19.40
CA PHE A 3 2.41 -0.55 -18.18
C PHE A 3 0.91 -0.58 -17.92
N ASN A 4 0.34 -1.77 -17.81
CA ASN A 4 -1.02 -1.95 -17.30
C ASN A 4 -1.03 -1.35 -15.89
N SER A 5 -1.63 -0.18 -15.73
CA SER A 5 -1.70 0.56 -14.46
C SER A 5 -2.54 -0.13 -13.38
N ALA A 6 -3.14 -1.28 -13.68
CA ALA A 6 -4.04 -2.02 -12.78
C ALA A 6 -3.48 -3.37 -12.28
N GLU A 7 -2.28 -3.78 -12.71
CA GLU A 7 -1.72 -5.09 -12.33
C GLU A 7 -0.57 -4.93 -11.33
N LEU A 8 -0.59 -5.72 -10.25
CA LEU A 8 0.52 -5.78 -9.31
C LEU A 8 1.70 -6.51 -9.95
N THR A 9 2.92 -6.04 -9.67
CA THR A 9 4.12 -6.72 -10.15
C THR A 9 4.33 -8.05 -9.44
N GLU A 10 5.09 -8.98 -10.05
CA GLU A 10 5.44 -10.26 -9.43
C GLU A 10 6.10 -10.08 -8.06
N ASP A 11 7.00 -9.10 -7.95
CA ASP A 11 7.64 -8.77 -6.68
C ASP A 11 6.62 -8.25 -5.63
N GLN A 12 5.62 -7.45 -6.02
CA GLN A 12 4.54 -7.05 -5.11
C GLN A 12 3.70 -8.25 -4.65
N LEU A 13 3.44 -9.23 -5.52
CA LEU A 13 2.74 -10.46 -5.17
C LEU A 13 3.55 -11.31 -4.17
N LEU A 14 4.87 -11.38 -4.32
CA LEU A 14 5.75 -12.03 -3.35
C LEU A 14 5.70 -11.33 -1.99
N LEU A 15 5.74 -10.00 -1.97
CA LEU A 15 5.61 -9.25 -0.72
C LEU A 15 4.26 -9.50 -0.04
N LEU A 16 3.16 -9.61 -0.80
CA LEU A 16 1.84 -9.97 -0.26
C LEU A 16 1.82 -11.35 0.41
N LEU A 17 2.53 -12.33 -0.14
CA LEU A 17 2.65 -13.66 0.48
C LEU A 17 3.43 -13.61 1.80
N VAL A 18 4.53 -12.85 1.86
CA VAL A 18 5.29 -12.65 3.11
C VAL A 18 4.41 -11.95 4.14
N SER A 19 3.69 -10.93 3.71
CA SER A 19 2.72 -10.20 4.51
C SER A 19 1.60 -11.07 5.12
N LEU A 20 1.17 -12.09 4.37
CA LEU A 20 0.20 -13.08 4.82
C LEU A 20 0.79 -13.96 5.93
N GLU A 21 2.02 -14.45 5.73
CA GLU A 21 2.74 -15.26 6.70
C GLU A 21 2.99 -14.50 8.02
N GLU A 22 3.35 -13.22 7.93
CA GLU A 22 3.58 -12.33 9.07
C GLU A 22 2.27 -11.81 9.71
N LYS A 23 1.10 -12.13 9.13
CA LYS A 23 -0.24 -11.74 9.64
C LYS A 23 -0.46 -10.24 9.84
N ILE A 24 0.17 -9.42 9.00
CA ILE A 24 0.09 -7.94 9.09
C ILE A 24 -0.97 -7.31 8.19
N MET A 25 -1.74 -8.14 7.47
CA MET A 25 -2.74 -7.69 6.50
C MET A 25 -3.79 -6.73 7.04
N PRO A 26 -4.36 -6.90 8.25
CA PRO A 26 -5.35 -5.97 8.78
C PRO A 26 -4.83 -4.54 8.92
N GLN A 27 -3.55 -4.39 9.29
CA GLN A 27 -2.93 -3.08 9.47
C GLN A 27 -2.59 -2.43 8.12
N GLN A 28 -2.05 -3.21 7.19
CA GLN A 28 -1.76 -2.74 5.83
C GLN A 28 -3.02 -2.32 5.09
N LEU A 29 -4.10 -3.09 5.22
CA LEU A 29 -5.38 -2.77 4.59
C LEU A 29 -5.93 -1.43 5.10
N LYS A 30 -5.91 -1.18 6.42
CA LYS A 30 -6.33 0.11 6.99
C LYS A 30 -5.51 1.28 6.44
N LEU A 31 -4.20 1.11 6.34
CA LEU A 31 -3.31 2.13 5.79
C LEU A 31 -3.60 2.42 4.32
N VAL A 32 -3.68 1.39 3.49
CA VAL A 32 -3.95 1.54 2.04
C VAL A 32 -5.34 2.14 1.80
N MET A 33 -6.34 1.77 2.60
CA MET A 33 -7.66 2.40 2.54
C MET A 33 -7.60 3.89 2.87
N SER A 34 -6.86 4.29 3.92
CA SER A 34 -6.66 5.71 4.26
C SER A 34 -5.99 6.52 3.14
N ILE A 35 -5.09 5.89 2.38
CA ILE A 35 -4.48 6.50 1.19
C ILE A 35 -5.53 6.68 0.08
N LEU A 36 -6.40 5.69 -0.15
CA LEU A 36 -7.46 5.74 -1.17
C LEU A 36 -8.64 6.65 -0.81
N GLU A 37 -8.81 7.01 0.46
CA GLU A 37 -9.80 8.01 0.89
C GLU A 37 -9.46 9.43 0.40
N HIS A 38 -8.18 9.68 0.06
CA HIS A 38 -7.76 10.94 -0.53
C HIS A 38 -7.98 10.96 -2.05
N ASP A 39 -8.28 12.13 -2.60
CA ASP A 39 -8.42 12.34 -4.03
C ASP A 39 -7.03 12.41 -4.69
N ILE A 40 -6.42 11.25 -4.94
CA ILE A 40 -5.05 11.12 -5.47
C ILE A 40 -4.88 11.85 -6.82
N GLU A 41 -5.94 11.95 -7.62
CA GLU A 41 -5.91 12.64 -8.91
C GLU A 41 -5.80 14.16 -8.76
N LYS A 42 -6.39 14.73 -7.69
CA LYS A 42 -6.35 16.17 -7.41
C LYS A 42 -5.25 16.57 -6.43
N GLU A 43 -4.95 15.71 -5.47
CA GLU A 43 -4.02 15.96 -4.38
C GLU A 43 -2.92 14.88 -4.38
N ARG A 44 -1.76 15.24 -4.96
CA ARG A 44 -0.62 14.33 -5.08
C ARG A 44 0.21 14.21 -3.81
N SER A 45 -0.06 15.06 -2.82
CA SER A 45 0.69 15.11 -1.58
C SER A 45 -0.28 15.37 -0.44
N PHE A 46 -0.39 14.42 0.48
CA PHE A 46 -1.30 14.50 1.62
C PHE A 46 -0.69 13.80 2.84
N ARG A 47 -1.42 13.75 3.96
CA ARG A 47 -0.97 13.06 5.17
C ARG A 47 -2.02 12.06 5.64
N VAL A 48 -1.56 10.87 5.98
CA VAL A 48 -2.35 9.87 6.69
C VAL A 48 -1.97 9.86 8.18
N ASP A 49 -2.79 9.25 9.01
CA ASP A 49 -2.50 9.12 10.44
C ASP A 49 -1.23 8.26 10.64
N ALA A 50 -0.15 8.87 11.14
CA ALA A 50 1.12 8.19 11.38
C ALA A 50 1.00 7.01 12.36
N ARG A 51 -0.07 6.94 13.17
CA ARG A 51 -0.35 5.76 14.02
C ARG A 51 -0.62 4.50 13.20
N LEU A 52 -1.06 4.62 11.95
CA LEU A 52 -1.24 3.49 11.05
C LEU A 52 0.11 2.82 10.67
N LEU A 53 1.22 3.56 10.78
CA LEU A 53 2.58 3.07 10.57
C LEU A 53 3.21 2.43 11.82
N SER A 54 2.47 2.32 12.92
CA SER A 54 2.96 1.71 14.16
C SER A 54 2.88 0.18 14.08
N PHE A 55 3.75 -0.42 13.27
CA PHE A 55 3.89 -1.87 13.18
C PHE A 55 4.62 -2.44 14.39
N SER A 56 4.45 -3.75 14.63
CA SER A 56 5.07 -4.41 15.78
C SER A 56 6.58 -4.63 15.57
N GLN A 57 6.98 -4.82 14.31
CA GLN A 57 8.37 -5.01 13.90
C GLN A 57 8.74 -4.03 12.78
N GLU A 58 10.01 -3.61 12.74
CA GLU A 58 10.51 -2.72 11.68
C GLU A 58 10.40 -3.36 10.29
N LYS A 59 10.65 -4.66 10.18
CA LYS A 59 10.50 -5.44 8.93
C LYS A 59 9.08 -5.34 8.35
N GLU A 60 8.05 -5.37 9.20
CA GLU A 60 6.65 -5.28 8.77
C GLU A 60 6.33 -3.90 8.18
N GLN A 61 6.91 -2.85 8.79
CA GLN A 61 6.82 -1.49 8.27
C GLN A 61 7.54 -1.36 6.93
N GLU A 62 8.78 -1.84 6.83
CA GLU A 62 9.57 -1.79 5.59
C GLU A 62 8.88 -2.53 4.44
N LEU A 63 8.31 -3.71 4.71
CA LEU A 63 7.55 -4.48 3.73
C LEU A 63 6.34 -3.68 3.22
N THR A 64 5.61 -3.04 4.13
CA THR A 64 4.46 -2.20 3.77
C THR A 64 4.87 -1.00 2.92
N LEU A 65 5.96 -0.31 3.29
CA LEU A 65 6.48 0.82 2.55
C LEU A 65 6.90 0.42 1.14
N ALA A 66 7.58 -0.73 0.99
CA ALA A 66 7.97 -1.25 -0.31
C ALA A 66 6.76 -1.51 -1.22
N MET A 67 5.70 -2.14 -0.71
CA MET A 67 4.49 -2.38 -1.52
C MET A 67 3.83 -1.08 -2.01
N ILE A 68 3.74 -0.08 -1.15
CA ILE A 68 3.15 1.24 -1.47
C ILE A 68 4.03 1.97 -2.50
N GLU A 69 5.36 1.91 -2.35
CA GLU A 69 6.33 2.48 -3.28
C GLU A 69 6.21 1.86 -4.68
N MET A 70 6.05 0.54 -4.74
CA MET A 70 5.86 -0.19 -5.99
C MET A 70 4.51 0.14 -6.65
N SER A 71 3.50 0.53 -5.87
CA SER A 71 2.23 1.07 -6.39
C SER A 71 2.31 2.54 -6.80
N GLY A 72 3.50 3.15 -6.79
CA GLY A 72 3.71 4.52 -7.25
C GLY A 72 3.41 5.59 -6.21
N ALA A 73 3.40 5.26 -4.93
CA ALA A 73 3.29 6.23 -3.84
C ALA A 73 4.45 6.12 -2.85
N THR A 74 5.02 7.24 -2.43
CA THR A 74 6.04 7.26 -1.38
C THR A 74 5.35 7.62 -0.07
N LEU A 75 5.43 6.74 0.92
CA LEU A 75 4.93 6.97 2.29
C LEU A 75 6.12 7.17 3.24
N GLN A 76 6.15 8.29 3.94
CA GLN A 76 7.18 8.60 4.93
C GLN A 76 6.74 8.15 6.33
N LYS A 77 7.71 7.91 7.23
CA LYS A 77 7.46 7.47 8.62
C LYS A 77 6.61 8.45 9.43
N ASP A 78 6.52 9.71 9.00
CA ASP A 78 5.71 10.76 9.64
C ASP A 78 4.26 10.81 9.13
N GLY A 79 3.87 9.90 8.24
CA GLY A 79 2.53 9.83 7.62
C GLY A 79 2.38 10.64 6.35
N SER A 80 3.42 11.34 5.87
CA SER A 80 3.35 12.09 4.62
C SER A 80 3.37 11.15 3.41
N VAL A 81 2.44 11.34 2.48
CA VAL A 81 2.28 10.53 1.27
C VAL A 81 2.47 11.40 0.03
N ILE A 82 3.21 10.90 -0.95
CA ILE A 82 3.37 11.52 -2.27
C ILE A 82 3.03 10.49 -3.35
N CYS A 83 2.04 10.77 -4.19
CA CYS A 83 1.58 9.88 -5.25
C CYS A 83 2.03 10.35 -6.64
N LYS A 84 2.38 9.39 -7.51
CA LYS A 84 2.55 9.61 -8.96
C LYS A 84 1.18 9.77 -9.63
N GLU A 85 1.15 10.38 -10.81
CA GLU A 85 -0.08 10.66 -11.59
C GLU A 85 -0.98 9.42 -11.78
N ASP A 86 -0.37 8.25 -12.02
CA ASP A 86 -1.11 7.02 -12.34
C ASP A 86 -1.15 6.03 -11.16
N ALA A 87 -0.85 6.47 -9.93
CA ALA A 87 -0.73 5.59 -8.77
C ALA A 87 -2.07 5.02 -8.29
N PHE A 88 -3.19 5.69 -8.56
CA PHE A 88 -4.50 5.32 -8.04
C PHE A 88 -4.88 3.86 -8.34
N LEU A 89 -4.76 3.45 -9.61
CA LEU A 89 -5.15 2.10 -10.03
C LEU A 89 -4.28 1.01 -9.39
N ALA A 90 -2.97 1.26 -9.26
CA ALA A 90 -2.04 0.32 -8.63
C ALA A 90 -2.26 0.22 -7.11
N ILE A 91 -2.60 1.32 -6.43
CA ILE A 91 -2.96 1.33 -5.01
C ILE A 91 -4.32 0.64 -4.80
N ALA A 92 -5.28 0.85 -5.71
CA ALA A 92 -6.56 0.16 -5.67
C ALA A 92 -6.40 -1.35 -5.87
N ALA A 93 -5.57 -1.78 -6.83
CA ALA A 93 -5.24 -3.19 -7.03
C ALA A 93 -4.58 -3.81 -5.79
N LEU A 94 -3.65 -3.09 -5.15
CA LEU A 94 -3.04 -3.50 -3.88
C LEU A 94 -4.10 -3.67 -2.78
N CYS A 95 -5.02 -2.71 -2.64
CA CYS A 95 -6.10 -2.77 -1.67
C CYS A 95 -7.00 -4.00 -1.87
N VAL A 96 -7.39 -4.28 -3.12
CA VAL A 96 -8.24 -5.44 -3.44
C VAL A 96 -7.52 -6.74 -3.13
N SER A 97 -6.25 -6.87 -3.49
CA SER A 97 -5.43 -8.05 -3.17
C SER A 97 -5.29 -8.25 -1.66
N LEU A 98 -4.97 -7.19 -0.92
CA LEU A 98 -4.91 -7.21 0.54
C LEU A 98 -6.23 -7.64 1.17
N TYR A 99 -7.35 -7.10 0.68
CA TYR A 99 -8.68 -7.45 1.17
C TYR A 99 -9.01 -8.92 0.93
N ILE A 100 -8.79 -9.42 -0.29
CA ILE A 100 -9.05 -10.83 -0.65
C ILE A 100 -8.19 -11.77 0.20
N LEU A 101 -6.89 -11.48 0.32
CA LEU A 101 -5.98 -12.32 1.11
C LEU A 101 -6.33 -12.29 2.60
N ASN A 102 -6.65 -11.12 3.15
CA ASN A 102 -7.09 -10.99 4.53
C ASN A 102 -8.42 -11.71 4.80
N PHE A 103 -9.30 -11.80 3.81
CA PHE A 103 -10.58 -12.51 3.92
C PHE A 103 -10.41 -14.05 3.86
N LEU A 104 -9.42 -14.54 3.12
CA LEU A 104 -9.19 -15.98 2.90
C LEU A 104 -8.26 -16.64 3.92
N SER A 105 -7.57 -15.85 4.76
CA SER A 105 -6.65 -16.29 5.81
C SER A 105 -7.28 -16.24 7.20
#